data_AF-A0A370G2V5-F1
#
_entry.id   AF-A0A370G2V5-F1
#
_cell.length_a   1.000
_cell.length_b   1.000
_cell.length_c   1.000
_cell.angle_alpha   90.00
_cell.angle_beta   90.00
_cell.angle_gamma   90.00
#
_symmetry.space_group_name_H-M   'P 1'
#
loop_
_entity.id
_entity.type
_entity.pdbx_description
1 polymer ?
#
loop_
_entity_poly.entity_id
_entity_poly.type
_entity_poly.pdbx_seq_one_letter_code
_entity_poly.pdbx_strand_id
1 'polypeptide(L)' 'MSKRRKYSSKELKRISLLYFIIGGFLIVSNITIFLLEGRTKVIFIAPLSGILFIIGGIIFRVRAAKLENNQS' A
#
# COMPACT_ATOMS: atom_id res chain seq x y z
N MET A 1 -0.60 28.25 11.92
CA MET A 1 -0.38 27.71 10.55
C MET A 1 0.53 26.49 10.67
N SER A 2 -0.02 25.27 10.60
CA SER A 2 0.76 24.03 10.79
C SER A 2 1.79 23.91 9.66
N LYS A 3 3.08 23.99 9.99
CA LYS A 3 4.18 23.67 9.07
C LYS A 3 4.04 22.20 8.69
N ARG A 4 3.38 21.91 7.55
CA ARG A 4 3.31 20.56 6.98
C ARG A 4 4.75 20.07 6.80
N ARG A 5 5.19 19.11 7.61
CA ARG A 5 6.49 18.45 7.42
C ARG A 5 6.52 17.88 6.01
N LYS A 6 7.42 18.41 5.16
CA LYS A 6 7.66 17.84 3.83
C LYS A 6 8.41 16.53 4.03
N TYR A 7 7.75 15.42 3.74
CA TYR A 7 8.41 14.11 3.72
C TYR A 7 9.52 14.09 2.66
N SER A 8 10.65 13.48 3.00
CA SER A 8 11.74 13.24 2.05
C SER A 8 11.36 12.14 1.05
N SER A 9 11.95 12.14 -0.16
CA SER A 9 11.75 11.06 -1.15
C SER A 9 12.05 9.68 -0.54
N LYS A 10 13.11 9.56 0.27
CA LYS A 10 13.47 8.32 0.96
C LYS A 10 12.36 7.83 1.90
N GLU A 11 11.69 8.75 2.60
CA GLU A 11 10.58 8.41 3.51
C GLU A 11 9.35 7.96 2.73
N LEU A 12 9.01 8.66 1.64
CA LEU A 12 7.89 8.28 0.78
C LEU A 12 8.08 6.90 0.13
N LYS A 13 9.32 6.55 -0.26
CA LYS A 13 9.66 5.20 -0.75
C LYS A 13 9.46 4.13 0.33
N ARG A 14 9.87 4.40 1.57
CA ARG A 14 9.66 3.48 2.70
C ARG A 14 8.17 3.31 3.03
N ILE A 15 7.41 4.40 3.03
CA ILE A 15 5.95 4.35 3.24
C ILE A 15 5.30 3.55 2.11
N SER A 16 5.66 3.80 0.85
CA SER A 16 5.19 3.03 -0.30
C SER A 16 5.45 1.53 -0.14
N LEU A 17 6.67 1.16 0.28
CA LEU A 17 7.03 -0.23 0.54
C LEU A 17 6.17 -0.86 1.64
N LEU A 18 5.95 -0.15 2.75
CA LEU A 18 5.07 -0.63 3.83
C LEU A 18 3.65 -0.89 3.33
N TYR A 19 3.11 0.02 2.52
CA TYR A 19 1.79 -0.15 1.92
C TYR A 19 1.72 -1.38 1.01
N PHE A 20 2.77 -1.65 0.22
CA PHE A 20 2.83 -2.88 -0.59
C PHE A 20 2.94 -4.15 0.25
N ILE A 21 3.72 -4.14 1.33
CA ILE A 21 3.85 -5.29 2.24
C ILE A 21 2.50 -5.60 2.89
N ILE A 22 1.82 -4.58 3.44
CA ILE A 22 0.52 -4.74 4.09
C ILE A 22 -0.54 -5.18 3.08
N GLY A 23 -0.62 -4.51 1.93
CA GLY A 23 -1.58 -4.85 0.88
C GLY A 23 -1.37 -6.25 0.32
N GLY A 24 -0.11 -6.64 0.09
CA GLY A 24 0.27 -7.97 -0.35
C GLY A 24 -0.08 -9.05 0.68
N PHE A 25 0.22 -8.81 1.96
CA PHE A 25 -0.12 -9.73 3.04
C PHE A 25 -1.63 -9.96 3.15
N LEU A 26 -2.43 -8.90 3.05
CA LEU A 26 -3.89 -9.00 3.08
C LEU A 26 -4.44 -9.82 1.90
N ILE A 27 -3.91 -9.61 0.70
CA ILE A 27 -4.33 -10.37 -0.50
C ILE A 27 -3.94 -11.84 -0.38
N VAL A 28 -2.68 -12.14 -0.03
CA VAL A 28 -2.21 -13.53 0.11
C VAL A 28 -2.99 -14.25 1.20
N SER A 29 -3.20 -13.63 2.35
CA SER A 29 -3.97 -14.22 3.45
C SER A 29 -5.40 -14.54 3.02
N ASN A 30 -6.03 -13.64 2.25
CA ASN A 30 -7.39 -13.86 1.76
C ASN A 30 -7.47 -14.96 0.70
N ILE A 31 -6.48 -15.05 -0.20
CA ILE A 31 -6.35 -16.16 -1.16
C ILE A 31 -6.20 -17.49 -0.42
N THR A 32 -5.35 -17.53 0.62
CA THR A 32 -5.15 -18.73 1.43
C THR A 32 -6.45 -19.16 2.13
N ILE A 33 -7.18 -18.22 2.74
CA ILE A 33 -8.48 -18.52 3.37
C ILE A 33 -9.50 -19.02 2.33
N PHE A 34 -9.54 -18.39 1.15
CA PHE A 34 -10.41 -18.83 0.05
C PHE A 34 -10.12 -20.27 -0.38
N LEU A 35 -8.84 -20.63 -0.48
CA LEU A 35 -8.42 -21.97 -0.89
C LEU A 35 -8.65 -23.03 0.20
N LEU A 36 -8.49 -22.68 1.48
CA LEU A 36 -8.61 -23.63 2.60
C LEU A 36 -10.05 -23.80 3.09
N GLU A 37 -10.81 -22.71 3.20
CA GLU A 37 -12.12 -22.71 3.86
C GLU A 37 -13.30 -22.43 2.90
N GLY A 38 -13.01 -22.15 1.62
CA GLY A 38 -14.01 -21.88 0.59
C GLY A 38 -14.63 -20.48 0.67
N ARG A 39 -15.44 -20.13 -0.34
CA ARG A 39 -16.00 -18.77 -0.52
C ARG A 39 -16.81 -18.26 0.67
N THR A 40 -17.45 -19.15 1.42
CA THR A 40 -18.40 -18.81 2.48
C THR A 40 -17.77 -18.10 3.68
N LYS A 41 -16.45 -18.25 3.87
CA LYS A 41 -15.70 -17.60 4.95
C LYS A 41 -14.76 -16.49 4.48
N VAL A 42 -14.80 -16.19 3.18
CA VAL A 42 -13.96 -15.14 2.61
C VAL A 42 -14.58 -13.78 2.91
N ILE A 43 -13.94 -13.04 3.82
CA ILE A 43 -14.33 -11.68 4.16
C ILE A 43 -13.92 -10.76 3.00
N PHE A 44 -14.87 -10.37 2.15
CA PHE A 44 -14.64 -9.49 0.99
C PHE A 44 -14.07 -8.10 1.34
N ILE A 45 -14.13 -7.69 2.62
CA ILE A 45 -13.50 -6.46 3.12
C ILE A 45 -11.97 -6.54 3.07
N ALA A 46 -11.37 -7.71 3.32
CA ALA A 46 -9.92 -7.87 3.35
C ALA A 46 -9.22 -7.74 1.96
N PRO A 47 -9.75 -8.31 0.85
CA PRO A 47 -9.16 -8.07 -0.47
C PRO A 47 -9.40 -6.62 -0.93
N LEU A 48 -10.54 -6.01 -0.58
CA LEU A 48 -10.79 -4.61 -0.88
C LEU A 48 -9.79 -3.69 -0.18
N SER A 49 -9.54 -3.90 1.12
CA SER A 49 -8.53 -3.13 1.85
C SER A 49 -7.12 -3.40 1.32
N GLY A 50 -6.79 -4.64 0.96
CA GLY A 50 -5.53 -4.98 0.30
C GLY A 50 -5.29 -4.18 -0.99
N ILE A 51 -6.31 -4.07 -1.85
CA ILE A 51 -6.25 -3.26 -3.08
C ILE A 51 -6.04 -1.78 -2.76
N LEU A 52 -6.76 -1.23 -1.77
CA LEU A 52 -6.59 0.16 -1.34
C LEU A 52 -5.17 0.44 -0.83
N PHE A 53 -4.58 -0.49 -0.08
CA PHE A 53 -3.19 -0.39 0.35
C PHE A 53 -2.22 -0.40 -0.84
N ILE A 54 -2.41 -1.25 -1.84
CA ILE A 54 -1.59 -1.26 -3.06
C ILE A 54 -1.70 0.08 -3.81
N ILE A 55 -2.91 0.60 -3.98
CA ILE A 55 -3.14 1.91 -4.62
C ILE A 55 -2.43 3.03 -3.83
N GLY A 56 -2.55 3.04 -2.51
CA GLY A 56 -1.82 3.96 -1.64
C GLY A 56 -0.30 3.87 -1.85
N GLY A 57 0.24 2.64 -1.89
CA GLY A 57 1.64 2.37 -2.18
C GLY A 57 2.10 2.95 -3.52
N ILE A 58 1.30 2.80 -4.58
CA ILE A 58 1.57 3.38 -5.90
C ILE A 58 1.60 4.91 -5.84
N ILE A 59 0.61 5.53 -5.18
CA ILE A 59 0.54 6.99 -5.03
C ILE A 59 1.80 7.52 -4.34
N PHE A 60 2.23 6.89 -3.24
CA PHE A 60 3.44 7.29 -2.54
C PHE A 60 4.70 7.08 -3.38
N ARG A 61 4.76 6.03 -4.21
CA ARG A 61 5.88 5.78 -5.13
C ARG A 61 5.97 6.84 -6.23
N VAL A 62 4.85 7.18 -6.85
CA VAL A 62 4.78 8.24 -7.88
C VAL A 62 5.15 9.59 -7.28
N ARG A 63 4.67 9.91 -6.07
CA ARG A 63 5.05 11.13 -5.36
C ARG A 63 6.55 11.19 -5.06
N ALA A 64 7.15 10.07 -4.64
CA ALA A 64 8.60 10.00 -4.40
C ALA A 64 9.41 10.25 -5.67
N ALA A 65 9.03 9.61 -6.79
CA ALA A 65 9.70 9.79 -8.08
C ALA A 65 9.63 11.24 -8.57
N LYS A 66 8.48 11.90 -8.39
CA LYS A 66 8.32 13.33 -8.74
C LYS A 66 9.18 14.25 -7.88
N LEU A 67 9.39 13.91 -6.61
CA LEU A 67 10.28 14.67 -5.72
C LEU A 67 11.75 14.54 -6.11
N GLU A 68 12.19 13.36 -6.57
CA GLU A 68 13.55 13.15 -7.07
C GLU A 68 13.79 13.91 -8.38
N ASN A 69 12.86 13.83 -9.33
CA ASN A 69 12.99 14.55 -10.61
C ASN A 69 13.01 16.08 -10.46
N ASN A 70 12.40 16.63 -9.41
CA ASN A 70 12.41 18.08 -9.15
C ASN A 70 13.67 18.55 -8.39
N GLN A 71 14.52 17.62 -7.94
CA GLN A 71 15.78 17.92 -7.22
C GLN A 71 17.04 17.68 -8.07
N SER A 72 16.88 17.09 -9.27
CA SER A 72 17.92 16.96 -10.30
C SER A 72 17.88 18.13 -11.27
#